data_AF-A0A024JRN4-F1
#
_entry.id   AF-A0A024JRN4-F1
#
_cell.length_a   1.000
_cell.length_b   1.000
_cell.length_c   1.000
_cell.angle_alpha   90.00
_cell.angle_beta   90.00
_cell.angle_gamma   90.00
#
_symmetry.space_group_name_H-M   'P 1'
#
loop_
_entity.id
_entity.type
_entity.pdbx_description
1 polymer ?
#
loop_
_entity_poly.entity_id
_entity_poly.type
_entity_poly.pdbx_seq_one_letter_code
_entity_poly.pdbx_strand_id
1 'polypeptide(L)'
;MWAAALAPLCILLFMGTRYQWAGPTLVAIGALVATVTFRGRRLTGWVAAMLAWLVRHRRSPELPSEPDVGATVLPGDHVAVRWQGEHLVAVIELIPRPFTPTVVVDGKANTDDVVDTRLLEQLLAVHCPDLEADVVSAGFRVGKTASAEVLSLYQQVIGRDPAPAYRRTWIVMRADPQRAQASARRRDEGVAGIARYLVASTTRIADRLASHGVDTECARSFDDFDQATEISFVREKWSKIKGQDNFTAAYIAPGGPDVWWSAPADHTITRVRITPGSAPRSTVLLTTATKPKRPRGFSRVSGGQRAALQGQTVVSGRHWQLPIGSAGVLVGETASKYPVYMPFDDVDASINLGDARAFMQFAVRAAAAGGTVTLAAHFQEFADLIGAKVGPESKVAWPHATTYLGRHSGVDRVILRNNVISTPRHRQLPIQPVSQPDESRYLTALPGRRDGA
;
A
#
# COMPACT_ATOMS: atom_id res chain seq x y z
N MET A 1 -33.47 -17.75 -9.89
CA MET A 1 -34.49 -18.30 -10.80
C MET A 1 -34.97 -19.68 -10.36
N TRP A 2 -34.08 -20.64 -10.06
CA TRP A 2 -34.48 -21.99 -9.60
C TRP A 2 -35.34 -22.07 -8.33
N ALA A 3 -35.11 -21.22 -7.33
CA ALA A 3 -35.89 -21.25 -6.08
C ALA A 3 -37.37 -20.85 -6.24
N ALA A 4 -37.68 -19.95 -7.19
CA ALA A 4 -39.06 -19.53 -7.44
C ALA A 4 -39.87 -20.60 -8.19
N ALA A 5 -39.21 -21.40 -9.03
CA ALA A 5 -39.85 -22.50 -9.76
C ALA A 5 -40.17 -23.71 -8.88
N LEU A 6 -39.40 -23.95 -7.82
CA LEU A 6 -39.60 -25.09 -6.90
C LEU A 6 -40.60 -24.81 -5.77
N ALA A 7 -40.88 -23.54 -5.47
CA ALA A 7 -41.80 -23.14 -4.40
C ALA A 7 -43.22 -23.73 -4.50
N PRO A 8 -43.93 -23.68 -5.66
CA PRO A 8 -45.26 -24.28 -5.77
C PRO A 8 -45.23 -25.81 -5.64
N LEU A 9 -44.17 -26.47 -6.12
CA LEU A 9 -44.01 -27.93 -6.02
C LEU A 9 -43.82 -28.39 -4.57
N CYS A 10 -43.01 -27.65 -3.79
CA CYS A 10 -42.82 -27.91 -2.36
C CYS A 10 -44.10 -27.69 -1.54
N ILE A 11 -44.92 -26.69 -1.88
CA ILE A 11 -46.19 -26.45 -1.17
C ILE A 11 -47.20 -27.56 -1.49
N LEU A 12 -47.32 -27.94 -2.77
CA LEU A 12 -48.23 -29.01 -3.22
C LEU A 12 -47.88 -30.37 -2.62
N LEU A 13 -46.58 -30.71 -2.49
CA LEU A 13 -46.11 -31.95 -1.86
C LEU A 13 -46.55 -32.12 -0.41
N PHE A 14 -46.70 -31.02 0.34
CA PHE A 14 -47.06 -31.06 1.76
C PHE A 14 -48.55 -30.81 2.04
N MET A 15 -49.33 -30.33 1.06
CA MET A 15 -50.78 -30.07 1.20
C MET A 15 -51.60 -31.32 1.55
N GLY A 16 -51.16 -32.52 1.15
CA GLY A 16 -51.83 -33.79 1.45
C GLY A 16 -51.38 -34.50 2.74
N THR A 17 -50.44 -33.91 3.49
CA THR A 17 -49.85 -34.54 4.69
C THR A 17 -50.35 -33.90 5.97
N ARG A 18 -50.13 -34.55 7.13
CA ARG A 18 -50.46 -33.99 8.46
C ARG A 18 -49.65 -32.72 8.82
N TYR A 19 -48.64 -32.36 8.02
CA TYR A 19 -47.72 -31.25 8.24
C TYR A 19 -47.82 -30.19 7.13
N GLN A 20 -49.03 -29.70 6.86
CA GLN A 20 -49.29 -28.70 5.82
C GLN A 20 -48.50 -27.38 6.02
N TRP A 21 -48.13 -27.06 7.27
CA TRP A 21 -47.30 -25.91 7.61
C TRP A 21 -45.82 -26.08 7.21
N ALA A 22 -45.34 -27.31 6.98
CA ALA A 22 -43.94 -27.57 6.65
C ALA A 22 -43.56 -27.04 5.27
N GLY A 23 -44.45 -27.13 4.28
CA GLY A 23 -44.22 -26.62 2.92
C GLY A 23 -43.97 -25.10 2.87
N PRO A 24 -44.90 -24.26 3.37
CA PRO A 24 -44.69 -22.82 3.49
C PRO A 24 -43.47 -22.45 4.33
N THR A 25 -43.20 -23.18 5.43
CA THR A 25 -42.02 -22.97 6.27
C THR A 25 -40.72 -23.23 5.51
N LEU A 26 -40.65 -24.31 4.73
CA LEU A 26 -39.50 -24.65 3.88
C LEU A 26 -39.26 -23.60 2.78
N VAL A 27 -40.33 -23.11 2.15
CA VAL A 27 -40.23 -22.04 1.15
C VAL A 27 -39.78 -20.73 1.79
N ALA A 28 -40.30 -20.38 2.96
CA ALA A 28 -39.88 -19.20 3.71
C ALA A 28 -38.40 -19.29 4.13
N ILE A 29 -37.95 -20.44 4.63
CA ILE A 29 -36.54 -20.70 4.95
C ILE A 29 -35.68 -20.63 3.69
N GLY A 30 -36.11 -21.24 2.58
CA GLY A 30 -35.38 -21.21 1.31
C GLY A 30 -35.26 -19.78 0.75
N ALA A 31 -36.33 -18.99 0.82
CA ALA A 31 -36.33 -17.58 0.44
C ALA A 31 -35.43 -16.74 1.35
N LEU A 32 -35.49 -16.96 2.67
CA LEU A 32 -34.61 -16.31 3.65
C LEU A 32 -33.15 -16.65 3.36
N VAL A 33 -32.82 -17.92 3.11
CA VAL A 33 -31.46 -18.36 2.79
C VAL A 33 -30.96 -17.75 1.46
N ALA A 34 -31.84 -17.61 0.48
CA ALA A 34 -31.49 -17.06 -0.83
C ALA A 34 -31.34 -15.53 -0.83
N THR A 35 -32.05 -14.82 0.04
CA THR A 35 -32.13 -13.35 0.05
C THR A 35 -31.28 -12.71 1.14
N VAL A 36 -31.10 -13.39 2.29
CA VAL A 36 -30.31 -12.84 3.40
C VAL A 36 -28.84 -12.81 3.01
N THR A 37 -28.32 -11.58 2.95
CA THR A 37 -26.90 -11.31 2.80
C THR A 37 -26.30 -11.12 4.19
N PHE A 38 -25.36 -12.00 4.55
CA PHE A 38 -24.62 -11.87 5.80
C PHE A 38 -23.21 -11.38 5.48
N ARG A 39 -22.84 -10.19 6.00
CA ARG A 39 -21.54 -9.53 5.75
C ARG A 39 -21.18 -9.41 4.26
N GLY A 40 -22.16 -9.03 3.43
CA GLY A 40 -21.95 -8.77 2.00
C GLY A 40 -21.89 -10.01 1.11
N ARG A 41 -22.14 -11.22 1.63
CA ARG A 41 -22.29 -12.46 0.84
C ARG A 41 -23.63 -13.14 1.12
N ARG A 42 -24.25 -13.73 0.10
CA ARG A 42 -25.38 -14.65 0.26
C ARG A 42 -24.92 -15.94 0.95
N LEU A 43 -25.81 -16.65 1.63
CA LEU A 43 -25.48 -17.91 2.31
C LEU A 43 -24.91 -18.97 1.36
N THR A 44 -25.38 -19.03 0.11
CA THR A 44 -24.79 -19.87 -0.95
C THR A 44 -23.34 -19.49 -1.26
N GLY A 45 -23.03 -18.19 -1.27
CA GLY A 45 -21.67 -17.69 -1.42
C GLY A 45 -20.77 -18.03 -0.23
N TRP A 46 -21.32 -18.16 0.98
CA TRP A 46 -20.59 -18.64 2.16
C TRP A 46 -20.24 -20.12 2.04
N VAL A 47 -21.17 -20.97 1.60
CA VAL A 47 -20.91 -22.41 1.36
C VAL A 47 -19.87 -22.59 0.27
N ALA A 48 -19.99 -21.88 -0.87
CA ALA A 48 -19.00 -21.93 -1.94
C ALA A 48 -17.61 -21.48 -1.48
N ALA A 49 -17.52 -20.40 -0.69
CA ALA A 49 -16.26 -19.95 -0.11
C ALA A 49 -15.67 -20.99 0.87
N MET A 50 -16.51 -21.69 1.63
CA MET A 50 -16.08 -22.75 2.54
C MET A 50 -15.50 -23.95 1.78
N LEU A 51 -16.19 -24.44 0.76
CA LEU A 51 -15.71 -25.54 -0.09
C LEU A 51 -14.40 -25.18 -0.80
N ALA A 52 -14.35 -23.98 -1.40
CA ALA A 52 -13.14 -23.51 -2.08
C ALA A 52 -11.96 -23.32 -1.10
N TRP A 53 -12.22 -22.87 0.14
CA TRP A 53 -11.20 -22.80 1.19
C TRP A 53 -10.75 -24.20 1.65
N LEU A 54 -11.66 -25.16 1.83
CA LEU A 54 -11.32 -26.53 2.23
C LEU A 54 -10.38 -27.21 1.22
N VAL A 55 -10.53 -26.95 -0.08
CA VAL A 55 -9.61 -27.48 -1.10
C VAL A 55 -8.25 -26.75 -1.07
N ARG A 56 -8.27 -25.43 -0.86
CA ARG A 56 -7.07 -24.57 -1.04
C ARG A 56 -6.21 -24.39 0.22
N HIS A 57 -6.76 -24.54 1.42
CA HIS A 57 -6.10 -24.13 2.66
C HIS A 57 -4.78 -24.86 2.96
N ARG A 58 -4.55 -26.03 2.36
CA ARG A 58 -3.31 -26.81 2.49
C ARG A 58 -2.31 -26.64 1.35
N ARG A 59 -2.69 -26.01 0.25
CA ARG A 59 -1.81 -25.77 -0.90
C ARG A 59 -1.17 -24.39 -0.80
N SER A 60 0.11 -24.26 -1.10
CA SER A 60 0.76 -22.95 -1.25
C SER A 60 0.15 -22.18 -2.43
N PRO A 61 0.19 -20.83 -2.43
CA PRO A 61 -0.11 -20.05 -3.63
C PRO A 61 0.80 -20.48 -4.78
N GLU A 62 0.28 -20.48 -6.00
CA GLU A 62 1.11 -20.64 -7.19
C GLU A 62 2.05 -19.44 -7.28
N LEU A 63 3.34 -19.74 -7.44
CA LEU A 63 4.36 -18.75 -7.70
C LEU A 63 4.13 -18.18 -9.11
N PRO A 64 4.30 -16.86 -9.31
CA PRO A 64 4.36 -16.30 -10.65
C PRO A 64 5.42 -17.01 -11.51
N SER A 65 5.25 -16.99 -12.83
CA SER A 65 6.31 -17.47 -13.72
C SER A 65 7.55 -16.59 -13.60
N GLU A 66 8.70 -17.13 -14.02
CA GLU A 66 9.89 -16.30 -14.22
C GLU A 66 9.55 -15.14 -15.16
N PRO A 67 10.06 -13.92 -14.86
CA PRO A 67 9.85 -12.77 -15.71
C PRO A 67 10.62 -12.94 -17.01
N ASP A 68 9.96 -12.60 -18.12
CA ASP A 68 10.60 -12.47 -19.41
C ASP A 68 10.55 -11.00 -19.83
N VAL A 69 11.62 -10.54 -20.49
CA VAL A 69 11.75 -9.14 -20.90
C VAL A 69 11.26 -9.03 -22.33
N GLY A 70 10.08 -8.43 -22.51
CA GLY A 70 9.56 -8.13 -23.84
C GLY A 70 10.41 -7.04 -24.51
N ALA A 71 11.12 -7.37 -25.58
CA ALA A 71 11.79 -6.37 -26.41
C ALA A 71 10.75 -5.57 -27.22
N THR A 72 10.66 -4.25 -27.02
CA THR A 72 9.90 -3.35 -27.89
C THR A 72 10.68 -2.91 -29.12
N VAL A 73 9.93 -2.40 -30.10
CA VAL A 73 10.40 -1.83 -31.38
C VAL A 73 11.19 -0.52 -31.19
N LEU A 74 11.17 0.11 -30.02
CA LEU A 74 12.12 1.15 -29.65
C LEU A 74 13.30 0.53 -28.87
N PRO A 75 14.57 0.79 -29.26
CA PRO A 75 15.72 0.41 -28.45
C PRO A 75 15.73 1.23 -27.15
N GLY A 76 15.45 0.59 -26.01
CA GLY A 76 15.63 1.20 -24.67
C GLY A 76 14.59 0.84 -23.60
N ASP A 77 13.35 0.55 -23.98
CA ASP A 77 12.24 0.30 -23.02
C ASP A 77 11.95 -1.19 -22.85
N HIS A 78 12.80 -1.83 -22.05
CA HIS A 78 12.57 -3.20 -21.61
C HIS A 78 11.40 -3.25 -20.62
N VAL A 79 10.26 -3.79 -21.03
CA VAL A 79 9.12 -4.03 -20.12
C VAL A 79 9.10 -5.50 -19.74
N ALA A 80 9.26 -5.78 -18.45
CA ALA A 80 9.12 -7.15 -17.94
C ALA A 80 7.66 -7.58 -17.96
N VAL A 81 7.43 -8.80 -18.43
CA VAL A 81 6.13 -9.47 -18.40
C VAL A 81 6.26 -10.82 -17.71
N ARG A 82 5.23 -11.24 -17.00
CA ARG A 82 5.15 -12.60 -16.45
C ARG A 82 3.72 -13.08 -16.32
N TRP A 83 3.54 -14.39 -16.21
CA TRP A 83 2.26 -14.97 -15.85
C TRP A 83 2.04 -14.88 -14.35
N GLN A 84 0.86 -14.39 -13.96
CA GLN A 84 0.39 -14.39 -12.58
C GLN A 84 -1.02 -15.02 -12.53
N GLY A 85 -1.05 -16.33 -12.30
CA GLY A 85 -2.24 -17.14 -12.53
C GLY A 85 -2.64 -17.08 -14.02
N GLU A 86 -3.91 -16.89 -14.31
CA GLU A 86 -4.46 -16.85 -15.68
C GLU A 86 -4.18 -15.56 -16.46
N HIS A 87 -3.42 -14.61 -15.90
CA HIS A 87 -3.20 -13.30 -16.52
C HIS A 87 -1.73 -13.10 -16.82
N LEU A 88 -1.44 -12.52 -17.98
CA LEU A 88 -0.13 -11.94 -18.26
C LEU A 88 -0.10 -10.53 -17.65
N VAL A 89 0.94 -10.22 -16.87
CA VAL A 89 1.05 -8.95 -16.15
C VAL A 89 2.33 -8.22 -16.49
N ALA A 90 2.27 -6.88 -16.43
CA ALA A 90 3.39 -5.95 -16.53
C ALA A 90 3.25 -4.89 -15.44
N VAL A 91 4.36 -4.25 -15.05
CA VAL A 91 4.38 -3.28 -13.94
C VAL A 91 4.90 -1.93 -14.41
N ILE A 92 4.23 -0.87 -13.96
CA ILE A 92 4.67 0.52 -14.07
C ILE A 92 4.91 1.00 -12.64
N GLU A 93 6.13 1.43 -12.32
CA GLU A 93 6.40 2.12 -11.08
C GLU A 93 5.99 3.58 -11.19
N LEU A 94 5.34 4.10 -10.15
CA LEU A 94 5.05 5.53 -10.04
C LEU A 94 6.17 6.17 -9.23
N ILE A 95 6.92 7.07 -9.87
CA ILE A 95 8.08 7.71 -9.27
C ILE A 95 7.57 8.92 -8.47
N PRO A 96 7.73 8.92 -7.13
CA PRO A 96 7.29 10.03 -6.34
C PRO A 96 8.16 11.25 -6.57
N ARG A 97 7.53 12.41 -6.48
CA ARG A 97 8.26 13.66 -6.64
C ARG A 97 9.00 13.99 -5.34
N PRO A 98 10.32 14.24 -5.39
CA PRO A 98 11.11 14.51 -4.19
C PRO A 98 10.59 15.69 -3.38
N PHE A 99 10.75 15.59 -2.06
CA PHE A 99 10.40 16.63 -1.10
C PHE A 99 8.96 17.17 -1.21
N THR A 100 7.99 16.31 -1.56
CA THR A 100 6.56 16.65 -1.52
C THR A 100 6.04 16.58 -0.08
N PRO A 101 5.68 17.72 0.56
CA PRO A 101 5.15 17.68 1.91
C PRO A 101 3.77 17.00 1.94
N THR A 102 3.51 16.26 3.01
CA THR A 102 2.16 15.76 3.32
C THR A 102 1.65 16.45 4.58
N VAL A 103 0.51 17.14 4.48
CA VAL A 103 -0.13 17.82 5.62
C VAL A 103 -1.39 17.07 6.00
N VAL A 104 -1.48 16.64 7.26
CA VAL A 104 -2.65 15.91 7.74
C VAL A 104 -3.65 16.87 8.36
N VAL A 105 -4.81 17.02 7.71
CA VAL A 105 -5.90 17.91 8.15
C VAL A 105 -7.11 17.05 8.45
N ASP A 106 -7.59 17.11 9.70
CA ASP A 106 -8.75 16.36 10.18
C ASP A 106 -8.70 14.85 9.86
N GLY A 107 -7.50 14.26 9.98
CA GLY A 107 -7.26 12.84 9.72
C GLY A 107 -7.18 12.45 8.23
N LYS A 108 -7.04 13.44 7.33
CA LYS A 108 -6.80 13.21 5.89
C LYS A 108 -5.43 13.71 5.48
N ALA A 109 -4.69 12.89 4.73
CA ALA A 109 -3.40 13.28 4.18
C ALA A 109 -3.59 14.10 2.91
N ASN A 110 -3.17 15.37 2.94
CA ASN A 110 -3.13 16.23 1.77
C ASN A 110 -1.70 16.26 1.24
N THR A 111 -1.52 15.79 0.01
CA THR A 111 -0.25 15.83 -0.73
C THR A 111 -0.57 16.10 -2.20
N ASP A 112 0.32 16.82 -2.87
CA ASP A 112 0.16 17.15 -4.28
C ASP A 112 0.54 15.99 -5.21
N ASP A 113 1.22 14.96 -4.68
CA ASP A 113 1.76 13.85 -5.45
C ASP A 113 0.85 12.61 -5.37
N VAL A 114 -0.17 12.62 -6.23
CA VAL A 114 -1.24 11.62 -6.26
C VAL A 114 -1.54 11.13 -7.67
N VAL A 115 -1.98 9.88 -7.79
CA VAL A 115 -2.59 9.32 -9.00
C VAL A 115 -4.10 9.21 -8.84
N ASP A 116 -4.86 9.82 -9.76
CA ASP A 116 -6.33 9.69 -9.79
C ASP A 116 -6.72 8.40 -10.53
N THR A 117 -7.41 7.50 -9.84
CA THR A 117 -7.86 6.25 -10.46
C THR A 117 -8.96 6.44 -11.50
N ARG A 118 -9.64 7.60 -11.53
CA ARG A 118 -10.58 7.96 -12.60
C ARG A 118 -9.83 8.31 -13.89
N LEU A 119 -8.72 9.05 -13.79
CA LEU A 119 -7.85 9.32 -14.93
C LEU A 119 -7.33 8.00 -15.51
N LEU A 120 -6.86 7.08 -14.67
CA LEU A 120 -6.40 5.77 -15.12
C LEU A 120 -7.50 4.99 -15.86
N GLU A 121 -8.74 4.99 -15.35
CA GLU A 121 -9.87 4.36 -16.06
C GLU A 121 -10.09 4.98 -17.45
N GLN A 122 -10.05 6.31 -17.57
CA GLN A 122 -10.21 7.01 -18.84
C GLN A 122 -9.10 6.63 -19.83
N LEU A 123 -7.85 6.59 -19.37
CA LEU A 123 -6.71 6.19 -20.20
C LEU A 123 -6.84 4.73 -20.68
N LEU A 124 -7.26 3.82 -19.80
CA LEU A 124 -7.52 2.43 -20.16
C LEU A 124 -8.66 2.32 -21.18
N ALA A 125 -9.78 3.01 -20.95
CA ALA A 125 -10.94 2.98 -21.83
C ALA A 125 -10.61 3.43 -23.26
N VAL A 126 -9.73 4.42 -23.41
CA VAL A 126 -9.32 4.94 -24.72
C VAL A 126 -8.25 4.06 -25.38
N HIS A 127 -7.26 3.59 -24.63
CA HIS A 127 -6.05 3.00 -25.21
C HIS A 127 -5.99 1.48 -25.18
N CYS A 128 -6.62 0.85 -24.18
CA CYS A 128 -6.61 -0.59 -23.96
C CYS A 128 -7.84 -1.08 -23.16
N PRO A 129 -9.07 -0.96 -23.72
CA PRO A 129 -10.32 -1.20 -22.98
C PRO A 129 -10.55 -2.67 -22.57
N ASP A 130 -9.81 -3.60 -23.15
CA ASP A 130 -9.81 -5.03 -22.87
C ASP A 130 -8.82 -5.44 -21.76
N LEU A 131 -8.00 -4.51 -21.26
CA LEU A 131 -7.08 -4.73 -20.13
C LEU A 131 -7.67 -4.25 -18.79
N GLU A 132 -7.11 -4.75 -17.69
CA GLU A 132 -7.35 -4.24 -16.33
C GLU A 132 -6.06 -3.67 -15.74
N ALA A 133 -6.19 -2.77 -14.78
CA ALA A 133 -5.04 -2.27 -14.02
C ALA A 133 -5.28 -2.34 -12.52
N ASP A 134 -4.28 -2.78 -11.76
CA ASP A 134 -4.29 -2.70 -10.30
C ASP A 134 -3.33 -1.60 -9.85
N VAL A 135 -3.83 -0.54 -9.21
CA VAL A 135 -2.95 0.39 -8.47
C VAL A 135 -2.62 -0.24 -7.13
N VAL A 136 -1.36 -0.59 -6.92
CA VAL A 136 -0.87 -1.30 -5.73
C VAL A 136 0.10 -0.38 -4.99
N SER A 137 -0.22 -0.03 -3.76
CA SER A 137 0.70 0.68 -2.86
C SER A 137 1.10 -0.24 -1.72
N ALA A 138 2.38 -0.26 -1.38
CA ALA A 138 2.90 -1.07 -0.29
C ALA A 138 3.91 -0.28 0.56
N GLY A 139 3.92 -0.55 1.86
CA GLY A 139 4.83 0.12 2.78
C GLY A 139 4.39 0.05 4.23
N PHE A 140 5.03 0.85 5.07
CA PHE A 140 4.87 0.78 6.52
C PHE A 140 4.71 2.18 7.13
N ARG A 141 3.93 2.27 8.22
CA ARG A 141 3.75 3.53 8.96
C ARG A 141 4.97 3.87 9.80
N VAL A 142 5.59 2.85 10.37
CA VAL A 142 6.81 2.94 11.16
C VAL A 142 7.73 1.78 10.75
N GLY A 143 9.02 2.03 10.73
CA GLY A 143 10.02 1.05 10.32
C GLY A 143 10.40 0.08 11.43
N LYS A 144 11.42 -0.75 11.15
CA LYS A 144 11.94 -1.77 12.08
C LYS A 144 13.39 -1.52 12.50
N THR A 145 13.95 -0.37 12.15
CA THR A 145 15.37 -0.06 12.40
C THR A 145 15.62 0.50 13.80
N ALA A 146 14.63 1.13 14.43
CA ALA A 146 14.74 1.68 15.79
C ALA A 146 14.40 0.67 16.89
N SER A 147 14.81 1.00 18.12
CA SER A 147 14.39 0.27 19.33
C SER A 147 12.86 0.27 19.50
N ALA A 148 12.33 -0.77 20.14
CA ALA A 148 10.88 -0.90 20.36
C ALA A 148 10.27 0.28 21.13
N GLU A 149 11.06 0.89 22.02
CA GLU A 149 10.67 2.06 22.79
C GLU A 149 10.51 3.31 21.90
N VAL A 150 11.49 3.57 21.02
CA VAL A 150 11.42 4.66 20.04
C VAL A 150 10.25 4.47 19.08
N LEU A 151 10.03 3.23 18.61
CA LEU A 151 8.90 2.91 17.75
C LEU A 151 7.55 3.13 18.43
N SER A 152 7.43 2.76 19.70
CA SER A 152 6.19 2.98 20.48
C SER A 152 5.95 4.48 20.69
N LEU A 153 6.99 5.24 21.05
CA LEU A 153 6.89 6.68 21.22
C LEU A 153 6.48 7.35 19.91
N TYR A 154 7.14 7.04 18.80
CA TYR A 154 6.82 7.64 17.51
C TYR A 154 5.39 7.30 17.05
N GLN A 155 4.93 6.06 17.27
CA GLN A 155 3.52 5.68 17.02
C GLN A 155 2.53 6.51 17.83
N GLN A 156 2.88 6.90 19.06
CA GLN A 156 2.06 7.78 19.88
C GLN A 156 2.07 9.21 19.32
N VAL A 157 3.21 9.71 18.85
CA VAL A 157 3.34 11.05 18.24
C VAL A 157 2.51 11.16 16.98
N ILE A 158 2.63 10.21 16.04
CA ILE A 158 1.87 10.24 14.77
C ILE A 158 0.42 9.78 14.93
N GLY A 159 0.07 9.14 16.05
CA GLY A 159 -1.26 8.63 16.35
C GLY A 159 -1.89 7.84 15.19
N ARG A 160 -2.98 8.40 14.64
CA ARG A 160 -3.75 7.81 13.54
C ARG A 160 -3.56 8.53 12.20
N ASP A 161 -2.51 9.32 12.08
CA ASP A 161 -2.26 10.04 10.85
C ASP A 161 -2.06 9.06 9.69
N PRO A 162 -2.75 9.26 8.55
CA PRO A 162 -2.59 8.44 7.34
C PRO A 162 -1.30 8.75 6.58
N ALA A 163 -0.22 8.96 7.32
CA ALA A 163 1.09 9.36 6.84
C ALA A 163 2.06 8.18 7.02
N PRO A 164 2.20 7.28 6.03
CA PRO A 164 3.20 6.23 6.13
C PRO A 164 4.61 6.79 6.00
N ALA A 165 5.51 6.32 6.86
CA ALA A 165 6.92 6.65 6.80
C ALA A 165 7.55 6.21 5.47
N TYR A 166 7.16 5.02 4.98
CA TYR A 166 7.61 4.50 3.69
C TYR A 166 6.42 3.98 2.89
N ARG A 167 6.31 4.37 1.62
CA ARG A 167 5.33 3.87 0.67
C ARG A 167 5.85 3.99 -0.76
N ARG A 168 5.72 2.91 -1.51
CA ARG A 168 5.90 2.87 -2.97
C ARG A 168 4.59 2.44 -3.63
N THR A 169 4.37 2.90 -4.85
CA THR A 169 3.14 2.64 -5.59
C THR A 169 3.47 2.21 -7.02
N TRP A 170 2.77 1.18 -7.48
CA TRP A 170 2.86 0.63 -8.83
C TRP A 170 1.48 0.53 -9.47
N ILE A 171 1.46 0.50 -10.80
CA ILE A 171 0.32 0.09 -11.60
C ILE A 171 0.66 -1.25 -12.24
N VAL A 172 -0.09 -2.30 -11.90
CA VAL A 172 0.04 -3.61 -12.51
C VAL A 172 -0.98 -3.71 -13.65
N MET A 173 -0.50 -3.68 -14.89
CA MET A 173 -1.30 -3.93 -16.09
C MET A 173 -1.57 -5.44 -16.21
N ARG A 174 -2.81 -5.82 -16.49
CA ARG A 174 -3.26 -7.23 -16.53
C ARG A 174 -3.98 -7.53 -17.83
N ALA A 175 -3.48 -8.52 -18.56
CA ALA A 175 -4.11 -9.08 -19.75
C ALA A 175 -4.70 -10.46 -19.45
N ASP A 176 -6.01 -10.57 -19.60
CA ASP A 176 -6.70 -11.86 -19.73
C ASP A 176 -6.63 -12.30 -21.20
N PRO A 177 -6.03 -13.46 -21.51
CA PRO A 177 -5.90 -13.96 -22.88
C PRO A 177 -7.20 -14.03 -23.67
N GLN A 178 -8.32 -14.33 -22.99
CA GLN A 178 -9.62 -14.44 -23.66
C GLN A 178 -10.19 -13.08 -24.01
N ARG A 179 -10.07 -12.10 -23.10
CA ARG A 179 -10.58 -10.73 -23.32
C ARG A 179 -9.73 -9.95 -24.31
N ALA A 180 -8.41 -10.09 -24.21
CA ALA A 180 -7.45 -9.34 -25.03
C ALA A 180 -7.18 -9.97 -26.41
N GLN A 181 -7.81 -11.12 -26.71
CA GLN A 181 -7.50 -11.91 -27.90
C GLN A 181 -7.60 -11.11 -29.22
N ALA A 182 -8.66 -10.31 -29.38
CA ALA A 182 -8.87 -9.53 -30.60
C ALA A 182 -7.79 -8.46 -30.81
N SER A 183 -7.32 -7.84 -29.72
CA SER A 183 -6.23 -6.85 -29.77
C SER A 183 -4.85 -7.50 -29.94
N ALA A 184 -4.64 -8.67 -29.34
CA ALA A 184 -3.42 -9.44 -29.44
C ALA A 184 -3.17 -9.97 -30.86
N ARG A 185 -4.20 -10.55 -31.51
CA ARG A 185 -4.10 -11.11 -32.87
C ARG A 185 -3.69 -10.12 -33.95
N ARG A 186 -3.89 -8.82 -33.72
CA ARG A 186 -3.44 -7.75 -34.62
C ARG A 186 -1.92 -7.52 -34.59
N ARG A 187 -1.21 -8.15 -33.65
CA ARG A 187 0.23 -7.91 -33.39
C ARG A 187 1.09 -9.15 -33.61
N ASP A 188 0.60 -10.31 -33.20
CA ASP A 188 1.24 -11.61 -33.43
C ASP A 188 0.25 -12.75 -33.10
N GLU A 189 0.66 -13.98 -33.34
CA GLU A 189 -0.09 -15.18 -32.97
C GLU A 189 0.22 -15.65 -31.53
N GLY A 190 -0.76 -16.33 -30.93
CA GLY A 190 -0.62 -16.97 -29.61
C GLY A 190 -0.19 -16.02 -28.48
N VAL A 191 0.72 -16.51 -27.63
CA VAL A 191 1.21 -15.80 -26.43
C VAL A 191 2.04 -14.57 -26.80
N ALA A 192 2.81 -14.63 -27.88
CA ALA A 192 3.62 -13.51 -28.35
C ALA A 192 2.75 -12.28 -28.68
N GLY A 193 1.56 -12.49 -29.26
CA GLY A 193 0.64 -11.42 -29.59
C GLY A 193 0.11 -10.70 -28.35
N ILE A 194 -0.22 -11.46 -27.30
CA ILE A 194 -0.68 -10.93 -26.01
C ILE A 194 0.45 -10.18 -25.32
N ALA A 195 1.66 -10.74 -25.30
CA ALA A 195 2.84 -10.09 -24.72
C ALA A 195 3.15 -8.75 -25.39
N ARG A 196 3.22 -8.73 -26.73
CA ARG A 196 3.42 -7.48 -27.50
C ARG A 196 2.30 -6.47 -27.25
N TYR A 197 1.06 -6.94 -27.11
CA TYR A 197 -0.05 -6.05 -26.79
C TYR A 197 0.09 -5.42 -25.40
N LEU A 198 0.37 -6.24 -24.39
CA LEU A 198 0.52 -5.80 -23.01
C LEU A 198 1.69 -4.83 -22.87
N VAL A 199 2.85 -5.17 -23.44
CA VAL A 199 4.04 -4.30 -23.44
C VAL A 199 3.73 -2.95 -24.08
N ALA A 200 3.19 -2.93 -25.30
CA ALA A 200 2.86 -1.69 -26.00
C ALA A 200 1.80 -0.85 -25.26
N SER A 201 0.85 -1.50 -24.59
CA SER A 201 -0.17 -0.81 -23.79
C SER A 201 0.41 -0.26 -22.50
N THR A 202 1.35 -0.96 -21.88
CA THR A 202 2.05 -0.55 -20.65
C THR A 202 2.87 0.71 -20.90
N THR A 203 3.72 0.73 -21.94
CA THR A 203 4.49 1.92 -22.34
C THR A 203 3.56 3.09 -22.63
N ARG A 204 2.48 2.87 -23.38
CA ARG A 204 1.52 3.93 -23.70
C ARG A 204 0.82 4.50 -22.47
N ILE A 205 0.43 3.66 -21.50
CA ILE A 205 -0.20 4.12 -20.27
C ILE A 205 0.80 4.92 -19.42
N ALA A 206 2.06 4.46 -19.31
CA ALA A 206 3.13 5.20 -18.67
C ALA A 206 3.33 6.59 -19.31
N ASP A 207 3.50 6.66 -20.63
CA ASP A 207 3.65 7.92 -21.36
C ASP A 207 2.48 8.89 -21.14
N ARG A 208 1.25 8.35 -21.11
CA ARG A 208 0.05 9.16 -20.90
C ARG A 208 -0.11 9.61 -19.46
N LEU A 209 0.34 8.84 -18.48
CA LEU A 209 0.39 9.27 -17.09
C LEU A 209 1.42 10.39 -16.91
N ALA A 210 2.62 10.23 -17.50
CA ALA A 210 3.65 11.26 -17.53
C ALA A 210 3.16 12.56 -18.17
N SER A 211 2.40 12.49 -19.28
CA SER A 211 1.82 13.68 -19.90
C SER A 211 0.77 14.39 -19.02
N HIS A 212 0.22 13.72 -18.00
CA HIS A 212 -0.67 14.29 -17.00
C HIS A 212 0.05 14.64 -15.68
N GLY A 213 1.39 14.63 -15.69
CA GLY A 213 2.22 15.02 -14.55
C GLY A 213 2.44 13.91 -13.52
N VAL A 214 2.12 12.65 -13.81
CA VAL A 214 2.48 11.53 -12.93
C VAL A 214 3.75 10.89 -13.48
N ASP A 215 4.88 11.05 -12.79
CA ASP A 215 6.14 10.47 -13.23
C ASP A 215 6.08 8.93 -13.09
N THR A 216 6.47 8.23 -14.16
CA THR A 216 6.34 6.76 -14.24
C THR A 216 7.53 6.12 -14.93
N GLU A 217 7.87 4.92 -14.50
CA GLU A 217 8.87 4.08 -15.17
C GLU A 217 8.30 2.68 -15.42
N CYS A 218 8.44 2.17 -16.65
CA CYS A 218 8.09 0.78 -16.95
C CYS A 218 9.13 -0.14 -16.31
N ALA A 219 8.67 -1.11 -15.51
CA ALA A 219 9.56 -1.97 -14.76
C ALA A 219 10.28 -2.98 -15.67
N ARG A 220 11.60 -3.08 -15.49
CA ARG A 220 12.48 -4.05 -16.18
C ARG A 220 12.57 -5.40 -15.47
N SER A 221 12.12 -5.44 -14.21
CA SER A 221 12.02 -6.64 -13.37
C SER A 221 10.80 -6.50 -12.43
N PHE A 222 10.42 -7.59 -11.78
CA PHE A 222 9.41 -7.57 -10.72
C PHE A 222 10.00 -7.50 -9.32
N ASP A 223 11.33 -7.45 -9.17
CA ASP A 223 12.02 -7.59 -7.88
C ASP A 223 11.56 -6.56 -6.84
N ASP A 224 11.57 -5.26 -7.18
CA ASP A 224 11.15 -4.19 -6.27
C ASP A 224 9.66 -4.31 -5.89
N PHE A 225 8.82 -4.65 -6.86
CA PHE A 225 7.39 -4.89 -6.65
C PHE A 225 7.15 -6.11 -5.75
N ASP A 226 7.87 -7.20 -5.97
CA ASP A 226 7.75 -8.44 -5.21
C ASP A 226 8.27 -8.25 -3.78
N GLN A 227 9.42 -7.61 -3.61
CA GLN A 227 9.98 -7.27 -2.30
C GLN A 227 9.02 -6.39 -1.49
N ALA A 228 8.41 -5.38 -2.13
CA ALA A 228 7.48 -4.49 -1.46
C ALA A 228 6.13 -5.15 -1.13
N THR A 229 5.67 -6.09 -1.97
CA THR A 229 4.39 -6.79 -1.76
C THR A 229 4.53 -8.15 -1.07
N GLU A 230 5.74 -8.52 -0.67
CA GLU A 230 6.02 -9.80 -0.04
C GLU A 230 5.24 -9.97 1.25
N ILE A 231 4.65 -11.16 1.42
CA ILE A 231 4.02 -11.57 2.66
C ILE A 231 4.50 -12.96 3.06
N SER A 232 4.78 -13.15 4.35
CA SER A 232 5.12 -14.46 4.87
C SER A 232 3.89 -15.38 4.80
N PHE A 233 4.00 -16.47 4.04
CA PHE A 233 2.91 -17.43 3.84
C PHE A 233 3.30 -18.81 4.37
N VAL A 234 2.70 -19.22 5.49
CA VAL A 234 2.79 -20.61 5.99
C VAL A 234 1.47 -21.35 5.74
N ARG A 235 0.33 -20.71 6.07
CA ARG A 235 -1.00 -21.30 5.81
C ARG A 235 -2.10 -20.27 5.75
N GLU A 236 -3.12 -20.55 4.94
CA GLU A 236 -4.35 -19.78 4.93
C GLU A 236 -5.31 -20.29 6.02
N LYS A 237 -5.74 -19.40 6.92
CA LYS A 237 -6.89 -19.63 7.80
C LYS A 237 -8.10 -18.87 7.25
N TRP A 238 -9.28 -19.23 7.73
CA TRP A 238 -10.54 -18.65 7.31
C TRP A 238 -10.56 -17.11 7.25
N SER A 239 -9.95 -16.43 8.21
CA SER A 239 -10.02 -14.95 8.29
C SER A 239 -8.65 -14.26 8.28
N LYS A 240 -7.57 -15.00 8.03
CA LYS A 240 -6.19 -14.49 8.04
C LYS A 240 -5.21 -15.50 7.44
N ILE A 241 -4.07 -15.02 7.00
CA ILE A 241 -2.90 -15.81 6.63
C ILE A 241 -1.97 -15.84 7.84
N LYS A 242 -1.46 -17.03 8.19
CA LYS A 242 -0.38 -17.17 9.16
C LYS A 242 0.93 -17.20 8.38
N GLY A 243 1.84 -16.28 8.68
CA GLY A 243 3.25 -16.33 8.26
C GLY A 243 4.11 -17.07 9.28
N GLN A 244 5.43 -16.95 9.15
CA GLN A 244 6.40 -17.52 10.10
C GLN A 244 6.22 -16.87 11.48
N ASP A 245 6.45 -15.55 11.56
CA ASP A 245 6.38 -14.77 12.80
C ASP A 245 5.33 -13.65 12.79
N ASN A 246 4.48 -13.62 11.76
CA ASN A 246 3.46 -12.58 11.61
C ASN A 246 2.13 -13.14 11.10
N PHE A 247 1.14 -12.26 11.02
CA PHE A 247 -0.17 -12.55 10.46
C PHE A 247 -0.57 -11.47 9.48
N THR A 248 -0.98 -11.86 8.28
CA THR A 248 -1.59 -10.95 7.31
C THR A 248 -3.08 -11.19 7.25
N ALA A 249 -3.88 -10.13 7.22
CA ALA A 249 -5.31 -10.24 7.00
C ALA A 249 -5.76 -9.29 5.90
N ALA A 250 -6.55 -9.81 4.97
CA ALA A 250 -7.20 -9.06 3.92
C ALA A 250 -8.56 -8.52 4.35
N TYR A 251 -8.81 -7.27 4.01
CA TYR A 251 -9.98 -6.49 4.33
C TYR A 251 -10.50 -5.75 3.11
N ILE A 252 -11.81 -5.47 3.15
CA ILE A 252 -12.46 -4.45 2.34
C ILE A 252 -12.64 -3.23 3.24
N ALA A 253 -12.20 -2.07 2.77
CA ALA A 253 -12.31 -0.81 3.49
C ALA A 253 -12.78 0.28 2.51
N PRO A 254 -14.07 0.66 2.51
CA PRO A 254 -14.60 1.66 1.57
C PRO A 254 -14.19 3.11 1.92
N GLY A 255 -13.39 3.31 2.97
CA GLY A 255 -13.01 4.62 3.48
C GLY A 255 -11.87 5.34 2.75
N GLY A 256 -11.27 4.73 1.72
CA GLY A 256 -10.18 5.33 0.96
C GLY A 256 -8.82 5.33 1.67
N PRO A 257 -7.78 5.89 1.03
CA PRO A 257 -6.39 5.81 1.50
C PRO A 257 -6.20 6.33 2.93
N ASP A 258 -6.91 7.38 3.34
CA ASP A 258 -6.83 7.91 4.71
C ASP A 258 -7.25 6.89 5.76
N VAL A 259 -8.27 6.08 5.49
CA VAL A 259 -8.70 5.00 6.39
C VAL A 259 -7.75 3.81 6.32
N TRP A 260 -7.16 3.55 5.14
CA TRP A 260 -6.25 2.43 4.92
C TRP A 260 -4.93 2.62 5.67
N TRP A 261 -4.33 3.80 5.52
CA TRP A 261 -3.02 4.15 6.06
C TRP A 261 -3.04 4.69 7.49
N SER A 262 -4.22 4.93 8.07
CA SER A 262 -4.37 5.21 9.51
C SER A 262 -4.47 3.96 10.38
N ALA A 263 -4.70 2.78 9.77
CA ALA A 263 -4.78 1.53 10.50
C ALA A 263 -3.39 1.09 10.99
N PRO A 264 -3.22 0.73 12.27
CA PRO A 264 -1.94 0.27 12.78
C PRO A 264 -1.60 -1.11 12.20
N ALA A 265 -0.48 -1.19 11.49
CA ALA A 265 0.07 -2.40 10.91
C ALA A 265 1.60 -2.25 10.71
N ASP A 266 2.31 -3.37 10.76
CA ASP A 266 3.76 -3.43 10.52
C ASP A 266 4.06 -3.33 9.02
N HIS A 267 3.13 -3.78 8.18
CA HIS A 267 3.17 -3.63 6.72
C HIS A 267 1.75 -3.54 6.18
N THR A 268 1.54 -2.63 5.24
CA THR A 268 0.24 -2.36 4.61
C THR A 268 0.39 -2.48 3.11
N ILE A 269 -0.49 -3.25 2.48
CA ILE A 269 -0.61 -3.33 1.02
C ILE A 269 -2.03 -2.95 0.65
N THR A 270 -2.19 -1.93 -0.19
CA THR A 270 -3.48 -1.51 -0.72
C THR A 270 -3.51 -1.80 -2.21
N ARG A 271 -4.64 -2.33 -2.71
CA ARG A 271 -4.85 -2.59 -4.13
C ARG A 271 -6.17 -2.02 -4.57
N VAL A 272 -6.16 -1.23 -5.64
CA VAL A 272 -7.36 -0.70 -6.29
C VAL A 272 -7.38 -1.17 -7.75
N ARG A 273 -8.26 -2.12 -8.05
CA ARG A 273 -8.49 -2.62 -9.40
C ARG A 273 -9.41 -1.71 -10.18
N ILE A 274 -8.95 -1.31 -11.36
CA ILE A 274 -9.66 -0.51 -12.34
C ILE A 274 -9.91 -1.39 -13.57
N THR A 275 -11.18 -1.49 -13.93
CA THR A 275 -11.65 -2.17 -15.14
C THR A 275 -12.53 -1.17 -15.87
N PRO A 276 -12.26 -0.83 -17.14
CA PRO A 276 -13.06 0.14 -17.89
C PRO A 276 -14.56 -0.16 -17.84
N GLY A 277 -15.38 0.84 -17.49
CA GLY A 277 -16.84 0.72 -17.45
C GLY A 277 -17.38 -0.05 -16.24
N SER A 278 -16.54 -0.34 -15.25
CA SER A 278 -16.91 -1.01 -14.00
C SER A 278 -16.41 -0.23 -12.79
N ALA A 279 -17.20 -0.22 -11.71
CA ALA A 279 -16.78 0.43 -10.47
C ALA A 279 -15.46 -0.17 -9.95
N PRO A 280 -14.50 0.66 -9.50
CA PRO A 280 -13.23 0.20 -8.93
C PRO A 280 -13.42 -0.81 -7.81
N ARG A 281 -12.47 -1.71 -7.59
CA ARG A 281 -12.50 -2.68 -6.47
C ARG A 281 -11.28 -2.51 -5.59
N SER A 282 -11.47 -2.27 -4.30
CA SER A 282 -10.37 -2.02 -3.36
C SER A 282 -10.19 -3.14 -2.34
N THR A 283 -8.95 -3.52 -2.07
CA THR A 283 -8.57 -4.48 -1.02
C THR A 283 -7.39 -3.95 -0.24
N VAL A 284 -7.41 -4.14 1.07
CA VAL A 284 -6.33 -3.74 1.97
C VAL A 284 -5.85 -4.96 2.74
N LEU A 285 -4.54 -5.18 2.74
CA LEU A 285 -3.88 -6.21 3.52
C LEU A 285 -3.08 -5.53 4.62
N LEU A 286 -3.33 -5.97 5.85
CA LEU A 286 -2.61 -5.50 7.03
C LEU A 286 -1.83 -6.67 7.61
N THR A 287 -0.53 -6.51 7.72
CA THR A 287 0.37 -7.46 8.39
C THR A 287 0.71 -6.95 9.78
N THR A 288 0.55 -7.83 10.77
CA THR A 288 0.83 -7.53 12.18
C THR A 288 1.55 -8.70 12.83
N ALA A 289 2.49 -8.43 13.74
CA ALA A 289 3.16 -9.44 14.55
C ALA A 289 2.16 -10.25 15.39
N THR A 290 1.14 -9.57 15.93
CA THR A 290 0.09 -10.20 16.74
C THR A 290 -1.14 -10.57 15.90
N LYS A 291 -2.09 -11.31 16.50
CA LYS A 291 -3.32 -11.71 15.81
C LYS A 291 -4.10 -10.47 15.33
N PRO A 292 -4.47 -10.39 14.04
CA PRO A 292 -5.02 -9.18 13.46
C PRO A 292 -6.40 -8.85 14.06
N LYS A 293 -6.52 -7.64 14.60
CA LYS A 293 -7.78 -7.04 15.04
C LYS A 293 -8.49 -6.43 13.82
N ARG A 294 -9.80 -6.21 13.90
CA ARG A 294 -10.56 -5.54 12.83
C ARG A 294 -10.54 -4.03 13.08
N PRO A 295 -9.85 -3.21 12.26
CA PRO A 295 -9.88 -1.77 12.44
C PRO A 295 -11.28 -1.20 12.14
N ARG A 296 -11.55 0.02 12.62
CA ARG A 296 -12.82 0.71 12.34
C ARG A 296 -12.93 1.03 10.85
N GLY A 297 -14.09 0.75 10.25
CA GLY A 297 -14.30 0.94 8.80
C GLY A 297 -13.86 -0.25 7.92
N PHE A 298 -13.33 -1.32 8.51
CA PHE A 298 -12.84 -2.49 7.76
C PHE A 298 -13.78 -3.70 7.91
N SER A 299 -13.94 -4.45 6.83
CA SER A 299 -14.64 -5.73 6.78
C SER A 299 -13.70 -6.84 6.34
N ARG A 300 -13.51 -7.89 7.15
CA ARG A 300 -12.61 -9.00 6.83
C ARG A 300 -13.12 -9.83 5.66
N VAL A 301 -12.24 -10.18 4.72
CA VAL A 301 -12.54 -11.07 3.60
C VAL A 301 -12.44 -12.54 4.04
N SER A 302 -13.44 -13.04 4.76
CA SER A 302 -13.37 -14.43 5.25
C SER A 302 -13.55 -15.45 4.11
N GLY A 303 -12.78 -16.54 4.13
CA GLY A 303 -12.77 -17.63 3.14
C GLY A 303 -12.13 -17.28 1.79
N GLY A 304 -11.50 -16.10 1.66
CA GLY A 304 -10.89 -15.64 0.42
C GLY A 304 -9.65 -14.79 0.64
N GLN A 305 -8.86 -15.10 1.66
CA GLN A 305 -7.68 -14.32 2.01
C GLN A 305 -6.61 -14.42 0.91
N ARG A 306 -6.43 -15.61 0.33
CA ARG A 306 -5.52 -15.81 -0.81
C ARG A 306 -5.98 -15.09 -2.07
N ALA A 307 -7.26 -15.22 -2.42
CA ALA A 307 -7.82 -14.53 -3.58
C ALA A 307 -7.70 -13.00 -3.44
N ALA A 308 -7.80 -12.49 -2.21
CA ALA A 308 -7.61 -11.08 -1.91
C ALA A 308 -6.15 -10.59 -2.10
N LEU A 309 -5.13 -11.46 -1.96
CA LEU A 309 -3.74 -11.13 -2.33
C LEU A 309 -3.63 -10.74 -3.80
N GLN A 310 -4.35 -11.46 -4.65
CA GLN A 310 -4.38 -11.24 -6.10
C GLN A 310 -5.44 -10.22 -6.53
N GLY A 311 -6.09 -9.51 -5.59
CA GLY A 311 -7.13 -8.53 -5.88
C GLY A 311 -8.42 -9.11 -6.47
N GLN A 312 -8.68 -10.41 -6.33
CA GLN A 312 -9.85 -11.10 -6.92
C GLN A 312 -11.14 -10.93 -6.11
N THR A 313 -11.16 -9.98 -5.18
CA THR A 313 -12.27 -9.71 -4.27
C THR A 313 -13.34 -8.84 -4.94
N VAL A 314 -14.62 -9.23 -4.79
CA VAL A 314 -15.74 -8.73 -5.59
C VAL A 314 -16.50 -7.58 -4.92
N VAL A 315 -15.82 -6.67 -4.21
CA VAL A 315 -16.53 -5.53 -3.61
C VAL A 315 -16.21 -4.25 -4.35
N SER A 316 -17.24 -3.73 -5.02
CA SER A 316 -17.20 -2.43 -5.67
C SER A 316 -16.95 -1.33 -4.65
N GLY A 317 -16.05 -0.44 -5.01
CA GLY A 317 -15.66 0.77 -4.29
C GLY A 317 -15.91 1.99 -5.16
N ARG A 318 -15.07 3.02 -4.96
CA ARG A 318 -15.13 4.31 -5.66
C ARG A 318 -13.75 4.64 -6.20
N HIS A 319 -13.69 5.63 -7.09
CA HIS A 319 -12.41 6.21 -7.48
C HIS A 319 -11.81 7.01 -6.33
N TRP A 320 -10.49 7.07 -6.29
CA TRP A 320 -9.70 7.71 -5.25
C TRP A 320 -8.51 8.41 -5.88
N GLN A 321 -8.06 9.48 -5.25
CA GLN A 321 -6.71 9.99 -5.43
C GLN A 321 -5.80 9.21 -4.48
N LEU A 322 -4.83 8.51 -5.03
CA LEU A 322 -3.92 7.66 -4.27
C LEU A 322 -2.55 8.34 -4.22
N PRO A 323 -2.03 8.65 -3.02
CA PRO A 323 -0.67 9.16 -2.90
C PRO A 323 0.37 8.21 -3.47
N ILE A 324 1.32 8.74 -4.23
CA ILE A 324 2.33 7.95 -4.95
C ILE A 324 3.44 7.48 -3.97
N GLY A 325 4.14 8.44 -3.36
CA GLY A 325 5.28 8.19 -2.47
C GLY A 325 4.95 8.21 -0.99
N SER A 326 5.99 8.13 -0.19
CA SER A 326 5.97 8.23 1.28
C SER A 326 5.43 9.58 1.77
N ALA A 327 4.79 9.59 2.94
CA ALA A 327 4.63 10.86 3.66
C ALA A 327 5.95 11.25 4.34
N GLY A 328 6.70 10.26 4.81
CA GLY A 328 8.05 10.42 5.35
C GLY A 328 8.07 10.72 6.85
N VAL A 329 8.96 11.62 7.24
CA VAL A 329 9.25 11.96 8.65
C VAL A 329 8.40 13.15 9.08
N LEU A 330 7.83 13.10 10.29
CA LEU A 330 7.17 14.26 10.91
C LEU A 330 8.20 15.36 11.19
N VAL A 331 8.16 16.45 10.42
CA VAL A 331 9.12 17.57 10.53
C VAL A 331 8.59 18.72 11.38
N GLY A 332 7.28 18.86 11.53
CA GLY A 332 6.67 19.92 12.30
C GLY A 332 5.16 19.94 12.15
N GLU A 333 4.56 21.09 12.46
CA GLU A 333 3.13 21.36 12.25
C GLU A 333 2.92 22.73 11.61
N THR A 334 1.78 22.95 10.99
CA THR A 334 1.38 24.27 10.47
C THR A 334 1.01 25.22 11.61
N ALA A 335 0.82 26.51 11.30
CA ALA A 335 0.32 27.48 12.29
C ALA A 335 -1.04 27.07 12.90
N SER A 336 -1.85 26.32 12.15
CA SER A 336 -3.14 25.77 12.61
C SER A 336 -3.03 24.41 13.31
N LYS A 337 -1.82 24.00 13.72
CA LYS A 337 -1.56 22.74 14.45
C LYS A 337 -1.84 21.46 13.65
N TYR A 338 -1.75 21.54 12.32
CA TYR A 338 -1.80 20.36 11.45
C TYR A 338 -0.40 19.77 11.24
N PRO A 339 -0.16 18.48 11.50
CA PRO A 339 1.16 17.89 11.35
C PRO A 339 1.60 17.86 9.88
N VAL A 340 2.89 18.10 9.69
CA VAL A 340 3.57 18.20 8.39
C VAL A 340 4.66 17.14 8.32
N TYR A 341 4.55 16.29 7.30
CA TYR A 341 5.49 15.22 7.00
C TYR A 341 6.30 15.56 5.75
N MET A 342 7.54 15.09 5.70
CA MET A 342 8.44 15.27 4.55
C MET A 342 9.14 13.95 4.20
N PRO A 343 9.08 13.50 2.93
CA PRO A 343 9.85 12.34 2.47
C PRO A 343 11.32 12.68 2.28
N PHE A 344 12.17 11.71 2.59
CA PHE A 344 13.63 11.77 2.46
C PHE A 344 14.21 10.49 1.81
N ASP A 345 13.32 9.57 1.43
CA ASP A 345 13.62 8.22 0.96
C ASP A 345 13.73 8.09 -0.57
N ASP A 346 13.60 9.21 -1.30
CA ASP A 346 13.58 9.25 -2.77
C ASP A 346 14.88 9.75 -3.41
N VAL A 347 15.56 10.72 -2.80
CA VAL A 347 16.78 11.31 -3.34
C VAL A 347 17.79 11.60 -2.24
N ASP A 348 19.07 11.50 -2.59
CA ASP A 348 20.15 11.87 -1.69
C ASP A 348 20.08 13.35 -1.33
N ALA A 349 20.20 13.63 -0.03
CA ALA A 349 20.04 14.97 0.51
C ALA A 349 21.05 15.25 1.62
N SER A 350 21.43 16.51 1.78
CA SER A 350 22.15 17.02 2.93
C SER A 350 21.22 17.88 3.77
N ILE A 351 20.99 17.49 5.02
CA ILE A 351 20.12 18.23 5.94
C ILE A 351 20.95 19.04 6.93
N ASN A 352 20.73 20.34 6.94
CA ASN A 352 21.27 21.25 7.94
C ASN A 352 20.23 21.47 9.04
N LEU A 353 20.51 20.95 10.22
CA LEU A 353 19.65 20.99 11.40
C LEU A 353 20.02 22.20 12.26
N GLY A 354 19.05 23.09 12.48
CA GLY A 354 19.30 24.42 13.06
C GLY A 354 19.70 24.43 14.54
N ASP A 355 19.30 23.41 15.31
CA ASP A 355 19.61 23.28 16.73
C ASP A 355 19.68 21.81 17.18
N ALA A 356 20.15 21.58 18.41
CA ALA A 356 20.26 20.26 19.01
C ALA A 356 18.91 19.53 19.11
N ARG A 357 17.81 20.28 19.24
CA ARG A 357 16.46 19.71 19.32
C ARG A 357 15.99 19.17 17.98
N ALA A 358 16.12 19.94 16.91
CA ALA A 358 15.81 19.51 15.56
C ALA A 358 16.67 18.30 15.19
N PHE A 359 17.96 18.30 15.57
CA PHE A 359 18.83 17.15 15.37
C PHE A 359 18.33 15.89 16.08
N MET A 360 18.05 15.97 17.38
CA MET A 360 17.52 14.85 18.15
C MET A 360 16.20 14.35 17.55
N GLN A 361 15.24 15.23 17.31
CA GLN A 361 13.92 14.86 16.81
C GLN A 361 14.00 14.23 15.43
N PHE A 362 14.81 14.81 14.53
CA PHE A 362 15.01 14.25 13.21
C PHE A 362 15.63 12.85 13.29
N ALA A 363 16.69 12.66 14.08
CA ALA A 363 17.35 11.35 14.22
C ALA A 363 16.42 10.29 14.84
N VAL A 364 15.71 10.61 15.94
CA VAL A 364 14.75 9.70 16.59
C VAL A 364 13.64 9.32 15.62
N ARG A 365 13.02 10.29 14.96
CA ARG A 365 11.89 10.06 14.06
C ARG A 365 12.33 9.38 12.76
N ALA A 366 13.52 9.68 12.24
CA ALA A 366 14.08 9.02 11.07
C ALA A 366 14.37 7.54 11.36
N ALA A 367 14.94 7.22 12.53
CA ALA A 367 15.09 5.83 12.97
C ALA A 367 13.72 5.13 13.07
N ALA A 368 12.73 5.79 13.69
CA ALA A 368 11.39 5.23 13.81
C ALA A 368 10.65 5.10 12.46
N ALA A 369 11.00 5.94 11.48
CA ALA A 369 10.52 5.91 10.12
C ALA A 369 11.22 4.87 9.23
N GLY A 370 12.13 4.04 9.78
CA GLY A 370 12.80 2.97 9.03
C GLY A 370 14.14 3.35 8.42
N GLY A 371 14.63 4.56 8.68
CA GLY A 371 15.99 4.95 8.32
C GLY A 371 17.01 4.23 9.21
N THR A 372 18.11 3.77 8.61
CA THR A 372 19.28 3.33 9.37
C THR A 372 20.12 4.55 9.70
N VAL A 373 20.01 5.01 10.94
CA VAL A 373 20.76 6.18 11.41
C VAL A 373 22.18 5.76 11.80
N THR A 374 23.16 6.50 11.30
CA THR A 374 24.58 6.40 11.69
C THR A 374 24.98 7.77 12.24
N LEU A 375 25.58 7.80 13.43
CA LEU A 375 26.03 9.02 14.10
C LEU A 375 27.53 8.98 14.37
N ALA A 376 28.15 10.17 14.52
CA ALA A 376 29.55 10.27 14.92
C ALA A 376 29.79 9.72 16.34
N ALA A 377 31.03 9.28 16.61
CA ALA A 377 31.40 8.61 17.88
C ALA A 377 31.08 9.39 19.15
N HIS A 378 31.09 10.72 19.12
CA HIS A 378 30.74 11.55 20.27
C HIS A 378 29.24 11.50 20.64
N PHE A 379 28.38 10.93 19.79
CA PHE A 379 26.96 10.70 20.04
C PHE A 379 26.65 9.27 20.51
N GLN A 380 27.64 8.48 20.96
CA GLN A 380 27.47 7.07 21.32
C GLN A 380 26.27 6.83 22.26
N GLU A 381 26.16 7.60 23.36
CA GLU A 381 25.06 7.47 24.33
C GLU A 381 23.68 7.67 23.68
N PHE A 382 23.55 8.68 22.82
CA PHE A 382 22.32 8.94 22.08
C PHE A 382 22.06 7.87 21.00
N ALA A 383 23.10 7.40 20.32
CA ALA A 383 23.01 6.37 19.29
C ALA A 383 22.46 5.06 19.86
N ASP A 384 22.97 4.63 21.01
CA ASP A 384 22.52 3.40 21.68
C ASP A 384 21.04 3.46 22.08
N LEU A 385 20.58 4.61 22.58
CA LEU A 385 19.19 4.82 22.97
C LEU A 385 18.20 4.69 21.82
N ILE A 386 18.59 5.11 20.61
CA ILE A 386 17.71 5.08 19.44
C ILE A 386 17.92 3.85 18.55
N GLY A 387 18.90 3.01 18.87
CA GLY A 387 19.31 1.88 18.03
C GLY A 387 20.07 2.29 16.76
N ALA A 388 20.74 3.44 16.79
CA ALA A 388 21.58 3.91 15.69
C ALA A 388 22.98 3.27 15.72
N LYS A 389 23.64 3.28 14.56
CA LYS A 389 25.03 2.86 14.42
C LYS A 389 25.96 4.03 14.72
N VAL A 390 27.20 3.73 15.07
CA VAL A 390 28.26 4.73 15.17
C VAL A 390 29.22 4.57 14.00
N GLY A 391 29.59 5.69 13.37
CA GLY A 391 30.43 5.71 12.19
C GLY A 391 31.11 7.06 11.97
N PRO A 392 32.00 7.16 10.97
CA PRO A 392 32.76 8.38 10.69
C PRO A 392 31.88 9.52 10.13
N GLU A 393 30.74 9.17 9.53
CA GLU A 393 29.85 10.10 8.85
C GLU A 393 28.44 9.99 9.43
N SER A 394 27.89 11.12 9.89
CA SER A 394 26.53 11.16 10.40
C SER A 394 25.52 11.23 9.24
N LYS A 395 24.69 10.20 9.11
CA LYS A 395 23.73 10.05 8.00
C LYS A 395 22.56 9.14 8.36
N VAL A 396 21.51 9.22 7.57
CA VAL A 396 20.39 8.30 7.57
C VAL A 396 20.35 7.60 6.22
N ALA A 397 20.52 6.28 6.21
CA ALA A 397 20.32 5.48 5.02
C ALA A 397 18.86 5.00 4.94
N TRP A 398 18.18 5.39 3.88
CA TRP A 398 16.85 4.93 3.50
C TRP A 398 16.97 3.78 2.48
N PRO A 399 15.87 3.09 2.13
CA PRO A 399 15.93 2.01 1.14
C PRO A 399 16.52 2.42 -0.22
N HIS A 400 16.25 3.65 -0.68
CA HIS A 400 16.68 4.14 -2.01
C HIS A 400 17.44 5.47 -1.99
N ALA A 401 17.75 6.01 -0.81
CA ALA A 401 18.38 7.32 -0.68
C ALA A 401 19.20 7.43 0.62
N THR A 402 20.07 8.44 0.68
CA THR A 402 20.85 8.78 1.87
C THR A 402 20.66 10.24 2.23
N THR A 403 20.28 10.50 3.49
CA THR A 403 20.25 11.85 4.05
C THR A 403 21.46 12.07 4.96
N TYR A 404 22.39 12.91 4.52
CA TYR A 404 23.58 13.31 5.27
C TYR A 404 23.22 14.36 6.33
N LEU A 405 23.59 14.11 7.59
CA LEU A 405 23.31 14.99 8.72
C LEU A 405 24.42 16.05 8.83
N GLY A 406 24.42 17.01 7.91
CA GLY A 406 25.45 18.05 7.83
C GLY A 406 25.65 18.56 6.40
N ARG A 407 26.79 19.21 6.15
CA ARG A 407 27.15 19.64 4.79
C ARG A 407 27.74 18.45 4.03
N HIS A 408 27.21 18.18 2.84
CA HIS A 408 27.76 17.20 1.91
C HIS A 408 27.69 17.80 0.50
N SER A 409 28.76 17.69 -0.28
CA SER A 409 28.82 18.23 -1.64
C SER A 409 28.12 17.31 -2.64
N GLY A 410 27.54 17.89 -3.70
CA GLY A 410 26.97 17.11 -4.81
C GLY A 410 25.58 16.53 -4.56
N VAL A 411 24.94 16.87 -3.43
CA VAL A 411 23.58 16.43 -3.10
C VAL A 411 22.67 17.62 -2.79
N ASP A 412 21.37 17.40 -2.90
CA ASP A 412 20.36 18.42 -2.64
C ASP A 412 20.41 18.92 -1.20
N ARG A 413 20.22 20.23 -1.00
CA ARG A 413 20.33 20.84 0.34
C ARG A 413 18.96 21.08 0.94
N VAL A 414 18.76 20.54 2.14
CA VAL A 414 17.61 20.78 3.01
C VAL A 414 18.06 21.56 4.24
N ILE A 415 17.27 22.53 4.67
CA ILE A 415 17.49 23.24 5.93
C ILE A 415 16.24 23.03 6.79
N LEU A 416 16.42 22.45 7.97
CA LEU A 416 15.36 22.26 8.95
C LEU A 416 15.67 23.08 10.20
N ARG A 417 14.86 24.12 10.43
CA ARG A 417 14.89 24.95 11.63
C ARG A 417 13.58 24.79 12.39
N ASN A 418 13.53 25.34 13.60
CA ASN A 418 12.34 25.31 14.44
C ASN A 418 11.09 25.93 13.79
N ASN A 419 11.24 26.89 12.86
CA ASN A 419 10.14 27.64 12.26
C ASN A 419 9.97 27.46 10.74
N VAL A 420 10.90 26.78 10.08
CA VAL A 420 10.90 26.65 8.62
C VAL A 420 11.65 25.40 8.18
N ILE A 421 11.12 24.74 7.16
CA ILE A 421 11.85 23.78 6.34
C ILE A 421 12.06 24.38 4.94
N SER A 422 13.29 24.30 4.44
CA SER A 422 13.69 24.73 3.10
C SER A 422 14.19 23.52 2.35
N THR A 423 13.61 23.24 1.19
CA THR A 423 13.99 22.13 0.30
C THR A 423 14.25 22.67 -1.11
N PRO A 424 14.93 21.92 -1.99
CA PRO A 424 15.14 22.35 -3.38
C PRO A 424 13.83 22.69 -4.10
N ARG A 425 12.78 21.92 -3.80
CA ARG A 425 11.44 22.14 -4.35
C ARG A 425 10.71 23.29 -3.67
N HIS A 426 10.78 23.37 -2.35
CA HIS A 426 10.06 24.35 -1.55
C HIS A 426 11.06 25.30 -0.91
N ARG A 427 11.26 26.49 -1.50
CA ARG A 427 12.23 27.48 -1.01
C ARG A 427 12.10 27.71 0.50
N GLN A 428 10.89 27.92 0.99
CA GLN A 428 10.59 28.03 2.42
C GLN A 428 9.17 27.53 2.68
N LEU A 429 9.02 26.56 3.59
CA LEU A 429 7.75 26.08 4.09
C LEU A 429 7.71 26.33 5.61
N PRO A 430 6.83 27.22 6.10
CA PRO A 430 6.77 27.54 7.52
C PRO A 430 6.21 26.37 8.31
N ILE A 431 6.88 26.06 9.42
CA ILE A 431 6.47 25.01 10.36
C ILE A 431 6.57 25.52 11.80
N GLN A 432 5.97 24.81 12.73
CA GLN A 432 6.19 24.93 14.16
C GLN A 432 6.69 23.59 14.71
N PRO A 433 7.51 23.59 15.76
CA PRO A 433 8.08 22.36 16.28
C PRO A 433 7.01 21.58 17.05
N VAL A 434 6.78 20.34 16.65
CA VAL A 434 5.95 19.40 17.42
C VAL A 434 6.81 18.89 18.58
N SER A 435 6.51 19.34 19.80
CA SER A 435 7.24 18.94 21.01
C SER A 435 6.38 18.01 21.85
N GLN A 436 6.86 16.79 22.10
CA GLN A 436 6.26 15.86 23.06
C GLN A 436 7.17 15.73 24.29
N PRO A 437 6.64 15.71 25.52
CA PRO A 437 7.45 15.61 26.74
C PRO A 437 8.40 14.41 26.72
N ASP A 438 7.92 13.28 26.21
CA ASP A 438 8.65 12.02 26.20
C ASP A 438 9.80 11.97 25.17
N GLU A 439 9.75 12.77 24.09
CA GLU A 439 10.89 12.92 23.17
C GLU A 439 12.03 13.72 23.83
N SER A 440 11.70 14.63 24.77
CA SER A 440 12.69 15.56 25.35
C SER A 440 13.75 14.84 26.20
N ARG A 441 13.46 13.64 26.70
CA ARG A 441 14.44 12.83 27.45
C ARG A 441 15.66 12.43 26.62
N TYR A 442 15.54 12.33 25.29
CA TYR A 442 16.68 12.01 24.43
C TYR A 442 17.64 13.21 24.29
N LEU A 443 17.20 14.42 24.60
CA LEU A 443 18.08 15.60 24.58
C LEU A 443 19.16 15.54 25.65
N THR A 444 18.91 14.87 26.79
CA THR A 444 19.91 14.77 27.87
C THR A 444 21.07 13.85 27.51
N ALA A 445 20.89 12.98 26.51
CA ALA A 445 21.92 12.09 25.98
C ALA A 445 22.82 12.74 24.91
N LEU A 446 22.51 13.98 24.50
CA LEU A 446 23.38 14.74 23.59
C LEU A 446 24.57 15.34 24.34
N PRO A 447 25.78 15.29 23.76
CA PRO A 447 26.97 15.92 24.34
C PRO A 447 26.80 17.44 24.42
N GLY A 448 27.22 18.05 25.55
CA GLY A 448 27.19 19.50 25.78
C GLY A 448 26.13 20.02 26.76
N ARG A 449 25.32 19.16 27.40
CA ARG A 449 24.38 19.57 28.47
C ARG A 449 24.84 19.24 29.90
N ARG A 450 25.97 18.54 30.07
CA ARG A 450 26.49 18.21 31.42
C ARG A 450 27.15 19.40 32.15
N ASP A 451 27.34 20.54 31.48
CA ASP A 451 27.91 21.75 32.08
C ASP A 451 26.82 22.80 32.28
N GLY A 452 26.15 22.76 33.44
CA GLY A 452 25.10 23.72 33.79
C GLY A 452 24.24 23.26 34.96
N ALA A 453 24.88 22.99 36.09
CA ALA A 453 24.27 23.00 37.42
C ALA A 453 24.76 24.25 38.16
#